data_AF-A0A0C1GNC1-F1
#
_entry.id   AF-A0A0C1GNC1-F1
#
_cell.length_a   1.000
_cell.length_b   1.000
_cell.length_c   1.000
_cell.angle_alpha   90.00
_cell.angle_beta   90.00
_cell.angle_gamma   90.00
#
_symmetry.space_group_name_H-M   'P 1'
#
loop_
_entity.id
_entity.type
_entity.pdbx_description
1 polymer ?
#
loop_
_entity_poly.entity_id
_entity_poly.type
_entity_poly.pdbx_seq_one_letter_code
_entity_poly.pdbx_strand_id
1 'polypeptide(L)'
;MSDHAQGGHGTLKSYMVGFLLSVVLTLIPFWIVLGDVMDSTGWAIAIIFTLGATQMLVHIHYFLHVSLKVEAGWQVMSLGLTVLLLVIVMAGSIWVMFNLDENMMPAHEQIERVRNLP
;
A
#
# COMPACT_ATOMS: atom_id res chain seq x y z
N MET A 1 -33.13 10.74 39.73
CA MET A 1 -33.00 9.46 39.01
C MET A 1 -31.97 9.67 37.92
N SER A 2 -30.86 8.96 38.02
CA SER A 2 -29.66 9.08 37.19
C SER A 2 -29.81 8.41 35.82
N ASP A 3 -28.84 8.68 34.94
CA ASP A 3 -28.41 7.91 33.77
C ASP A 3 -28.94 8.30 32.38
N HIS A 4 -28.33 9.36 31.83
CA HIS A 4 -28.15 9.50 30.38
C HIS A 4 -26.67 9.72 30.05
N ALA A 5 -25.85 8.68 30.31
CA ALA A 5 -24.51 8.55 29.74
C ALA A 5 -24.60 7.89 28.35
N GLN A 6 -24.79 8.68 27.29
CA GLN A 6 -24.70 8.20 25.89
C GLN A 6 -23.91 9.17 24.99
N GLY A 7 -22.80 9.70 25.48
CA GLY A 7 -21.87 10.50 24.67
C GLY A 7 -20.47 9.89 24.67
N GLY A 8 -20.00 9.36 23.52
CA GLY A 8 -18.55 9.19 23.30
C GLY A 8 -18.03 7.90 22.63
N HIS A 9 -18.85 6.92 22.24
CA HIS A 9 -18.34 5.59 21.84
C HIS A 9 -18.28 5.29 20.33
N GLY A 10 -18.31 6.29 19.45
CA GLY A 10 -18.18 6.08 18.00
C GLY A 10 -16.75 5.89 17.51
N THR A 11 -15.80 6.64 18.09
CA THR A 11 -14.39 6.65 17.64
C THR A 11 -13.63 5.45 18.17
N LEU A 12 -13.61 5.21 19.49
CA LEU A 12 -12.85 4.09 20.07
C LEU A 12 -13.30 2.72 19.51
N LYS A 13 -14.61 2.50 19.35
CA LYS A 13 -15.13 1.25 18.81
C LYS A 13 -14.76 1.07 17.33
N SER A 14 -14.77 2.15 16.54
CA SER A 14 -14.37 2.11 15.12
C SER A 14 -12.86 1.88 14.94
N TYR A 15 -12.01 2.56 15.74
CA TYR A 15 -10.56 2.32 15.76
C TYR A 15 -10.23 0.88 16.14
N MET A 16 -10.92 0.34 17.15
CA MET A 16 -10.69 -1.03 17.64
C MET A 16 -11.13 -2.08 16.62
N VAL A 17 -12.22 -1.84 15.88
CA VAL A 17 -12.65 -2.69 14.76
C VAL A 17 -11.65 -2.63 13.60
N GLY A 18 -11.18 -1.44 13.23
CA GLY A 18 -10.16 -1.28 12.18
C GLY A 18 -8.83 -1.93 12.53
N PHE A 19 -8.42 -1.85 13.80
CA PHE A 19 -7.24 -2.55 14.31
C PHE A 19 -7.39 -4.06 14.18
N LEU A 20 -8.50 -4.63 14.65
CA LEU A 20 -8.78 -6.07 14.52
C LEU A 20 -8.83 -6.52 13.06
N LEU A 21 -9.48 -5.74 12.19
CA LEU A 21 -9.58 -6.07 10.77
C LEU A 21 -8.22 -6.06 10.09
N SER A 22 -7.38 -5.06 10.39
CA SER A 22 -6.00 -4.95 9.92
C SER A 22 -5.14 -6.14 10.37
N VAL A 23 -5.27 -6.56 11.64
CA VAL A 23 -4.54 -7.72 12.18
C VAL A 23 -4.98 -9.02 11.50
N VAL A 24 -6.27 -9.21 11.27
CA VAL A 24 -6.77 -10.40 10.56
C VAL A 24 -6.27 -10.41 9.11
N LEU A 25 -6.34 -9.27 8.42
CA LEU A 25 -5.89 -9.17 7.02
C LEU A 25 -4.39 -9.41 6.84
N THR A 26 -3.57 -9.17 7.86
CA THR A 26 -2.12 -9.44 7.81
C THR A 26 -1.78 -10.87 8.23
N LEU A 27 -2.56 -11.47 9.13
CA LEU A 27 -2.37 -12.87 9.53
C LEU A 27 -2.65 -13.84 8.38
N ILE A 28 -3.64 -13.56 7.53
CA ILE A 28 -3.97 -14.38 6.36
C ILE A 28 -2.77 -14.59 5.41
N PRO A 29 -2.12 -13.53 4.87
CA PRO A 29 -0.98 -13.70 3.97
C PRO A 29 0.22 -14.33 4.69
N PHE A 30 0.45 -14.02 5.97
CA PHE A 30 1.50 -14.69 6.75
C PHE A 30 1.28 -16.19 6.88
N TRP A 31 0.03 -16.62 7.13
CA TRP A 31 -0.32 -18.04 7.20
C TRP A 31 -0.11 -18.75 5.85
N ILE A 32 -0.48 -18.11 4.74
CA ILE A 32 -0.30 -18.65 3.39
C ILE A 32 1.19 -18.86 3.08
N VAL A 33 2.06 -17.92 3.48
CA VAL A 33 3.50 -18.00 3.23
C VAL A 33 4.20 -18.97 4.18
N LEU A 34 3.88 -18.97 5.48
CA LEU A 34 4.52 -19.88 6.44
C LEU A 34 4.05 -21.33 6.33
N GLY A 35 2.78 -21.53 5.96
CA GLY A 35 2.20 -22.86 5.82
C GLY A 35 2.61 -23.58 4.54
N ASP A 36 3.34 -22.90 3.65
CA ASP A 36 3.74 -23.39 2.31
C ASP A 36 2.58 -24.10 1.58
N VAL A 37 1.37 -23.53 1.72
CA VAL A 37 0.12 -24.22 1.38
C VAL A 37 -0.11 -24.30 -0.14
N MET A 38 0.76 -23.68 -0.95
CA MET A 38 0.65 -23.67 -2.40
C MET A 38 2.01 -23.90 -3.09
N ASP A 39 2.09 -24.99 -3.86
CA ASP A 39 3.23 -25.32 -4.75
C ASP A 39 3.50 -24.25 -5.83
N SER A 40 2.53 -23.37 -6.11
CA SER A 40 2.69 -22.32 -7.12
C SER A 40 2.98 -20.96 -6.47
N THR A 41 4.27 -20.61 -6.45
CA THR A 41 4.78 -19.32 -5.94
C THR A 41 4.06 -18.11 -6.59
N GLY A 42 3.67 -18.22 -7.86
CA GLY A 42 2.96 -17.16 -8.58
C GLY A 42 1.58 -16.82 -8.01
N TRP A 43 0.78 -17.82 -7.62
CA TRP A 43 -0.54 -17.58 -7.02
C TRP A 43 -0.42 -17.01 -5.60
N ALA A 44 0.54 -17.48 -4.82
CA ALA A 44 0.81 -16.94 -3.49
C ALA A 44 1.16 -15.44 -3.57
N ILE A 45 2.04 -15.05 -4.50
CA ILE A 45 2.41 -13.63 -4.73
C ILE A 45 1.18 -12.79 -5.11
N ALA A 46 0.35 -13.27 -6.03
CA ALA A 46 -0.84 -12.54 -6.48
C ALA A 46 -1.85 -12.29 -5.34
N ILE A 47 -2.07 -13.30 -4.49
CA ILE A 47 -2.97 -13.20 -3.33
C ILE A 47 -2.42 -12.21 -2.30
N ILE A 48 -1.11 -12.28 -2.00
CA ILE A 48 -0.46 -11.36 -1.05
C ILE A 48 -0.55 -9.91 -1.55
N PHE A 49 -0.30 -9.66 -2.83
CA PHE A 49 -0.44 -8.33 -3.43
C PHE A 49 -1.86 -7.79 -3.30
N THR A 50 -2.86 -8.63 -3.55
CA THR A 50 -4.28 -8.25 -3.45
C THR A 50 -4.70 -7.96 -2.00
N LEU A 51 -4.25 -8.80 -1.06
CA LEU A 51 -4.48 -8.60 0.37
C LEU A 51 -3.77 -7.33 0.88
N GLY A 52 -2.54 -7.08 0.43
CA GLY A 52 -1.77 -5.88 0.75
C GLY A 52 -2.43 -4.59 0.22
N ALA A 53 -2.96 -4.62 -1.00
CA ALA A 53 -3.72 -3.49 -1.55
C ALA A 53 -5.00 -3.22 -0.73
N THR A 54 -5.72 -4.27 -0.35
CA THR A 54 -6.90 -4.16 0.52
C THR A 54 -6.52 -3.63 1.91
N GLN A 55 -5.39 -4.06 2.46
CA GLN A 55 -4.86 -3.62 3.74
C GLN A 55 -4.53 -2.10 3.75
N MET A 56 -3.98 -1.58 2.66
CA MET A 56 -3.78 -0.15 2.45
C MET A 56 -5.11 0.63 2.56
N LEU A 57 -6.19 0.11 1.95
CA LEU A 57 -7.52 0.73 2.03
C LEU A 57 -8.08 0.71 3.46
N VAL A 58 -7.94 -0.42 4.17
CA VAL A 58 -8.37 -0.54 5.58
C VAL A 58 -7.64 0.47 6.46
N HIS A 59 -6.32 0.63 6.30
CA HIS A 59 -5.54 1.61 7.06
C HIS A 59 -5.98 3.06 6.76
N ILE A 60 -6.17 3.40 5.49
CA ILE A 60 -6.63 4.74 5.10
C ILE A 60 -8.05 5.01 5.61
N HIS A 61 -8.93 4.00 5.68
CA HIS A 61 -10.30 4.20 6.15
C HIS A 61 -10.42 4.29 7.67
N TYR A 62 -9.78 3.37 8.42
CA TYR A 62 -9.97 3.25 9.86
C TYR A 62 -8.94 4.01 10.70
N PHE A 63 -7.69 4.08 10.26
CA PHE A 63 -6.62 4.77 11.00
C PHE A 63 -6.51 6.22 10.60
N LEU A 64 -6.51 6.47 9.28
CA LEU A 64 -6.56 7.83 8.76
C LEU A 64 -8.02 8.28 8.69
N HIS A 65 -8.70 8.26 9.84
CA HIS A 65 -10.08 8.69 10.02
C HIS A 65 -10.20 10.18 9.65
N VAL A 66 -10.21 10.48 8.35
CA VAL A 66 -10.55 11.79 7.83
C VAL A 66 -12.00 11.95 8.21
N SER A 67 -12.25 12.81 9.20
CA SER A 67 -13.61 13.15 9.55
C SER A 67 -14.25 13.71 8.28
N LEU A 68 -15.08 12.91 7.62
CA LEU A 68 -16.04 13.33 6.59
C LEU A 68 -17.14 14.22 7.20
N LYS A 69 -16.83 14.93 8.30
CA LYS A 69 -17.62 16.04 8.79
C LYS A 69 -17.29 17.23 7.91
N VAL A 70 -18.36 17.81 7.40
CA VAL A 70 -18.45 18.75 6.28
C VAL A 70 -17.69 20.08 6.50
N GLU A 71 -17.01 20.27 7.64
CA GLU A 71 -16.08 21.37 7.90
C GLU A 71 -14.64 21.12 7.38
N ALA A 72 -14.31 19.88 6.96
CA ALA A 72 -12.96 19.46 6.57
C ALA A 72 -12.77 19.21 5.05
N GLY A 73 -13.58 19.83 4.19
CA GLY A 73 -13.49 19.64 2.73
C GLY A 73 -12.09 19.90 2.15
N TRP A 74 -11.35 20.86 2.73
CA TRP A 74 -9.96 21.14 2.37
C TRP A 74 -8.99 20.01 2.71
N GLN A 75 -9.22 19.31 3.83
CA GLN A 75 -8.36 18.22 4.28
C GLN A 75 -8.54 16.98 3.40
N VAL A 76 -9.78 16.67 3.02
CA VAL A 76 -10.09 15.59 2.06
C VAL A 76 -9.48 15.90 0.69
N MET A 77 -9.54 17.16 0.23
CA MET A 77 -8.92 17.58 -1.02
C MET A 77 -7.38 17.46 -0.97
N SER A 78 -6.76 17.86 0.14
CA SER A 78 -5.30 17.69 0.32
C SER A 78 -4.88 16.23 0.34
N LEU A 79 -5.68 15.34 0.97
CA LEU A 79 -5.39 13.92 0.99
C LEU A 79 -5.57 13.27 -0.39
N GLY A 80 -6.62 13.65 -1.13
CA GLY A 80 -6.80 13.23 -2.51
C GLY A 80 -5.62 13.63 -3.39
N LEU A 81 -5.11 14.86 -3.23
CA LEU A 81 -3.92 15.34 -3.93
C LEU A 81 -2.66 14.53 -3.55
N THR A 82 -2.44 14.27 -2.26
CA THR A 82 -1.29 13.47 -1.80
C THR A 82 -1.33 12.05 -2.36
N VAL A 83 -2.50 11.41 -2.35
CA VAL A 83 -2.67 10.06 -2.93
C VAL A 83 -2.43 10.08 -4.44
N LEU A 84 -2.95 11.08 -5.16
CA LEU A 84 -2.70 11.25 -6.60
C LEU A 84 -1.21 11.42 -6.90
N LEU A 85 -0.53 12.31 -6.16
CA LEU A 85 0.92 12.52 -6.31
C LEU A 85 1.71 11.24 -6.02
N LEU A 86 1.34 10.49 -4.98
CA LEU A 86 1.97 9.22 -4.64
C LEU A 86 1.84 8.22 -5.80
N VAL A 87 0.65 8.09 -6.40
CA VAL A 87 0.43 7.22 -7.57
C VAL A 87 1.27 7.66 -8.76
N ILE A 88 1.31 8.96 -9.07
CA ILE A 88 2.12 9.50 -10.17
C ILE A 88 3.60 9.24 -9.93
N VAL A 89 4.11 9.50 -8.72
CA VAL A 89 5.53 9.31 -8.39
C VAL A 89 5.91 7.83 -8.41
N MET A 90 5.07 6.93 -7.88
CA MET A 90 5.35 5.50 -7.95
C MET A 90 5.33 4.98 -9.39
N ALA A 91 4.27 5.28 -10.15
CA ALA A 91 4.16 4.86 -11.55
C ALA A 91 5.30 5.46 -12.38
N GLY A 92 5.62 6.74 -12.18
CA GLY A 92 6.72 7.44 -12.83
C GLY A 92 8.09 6.86 -12.45
N SER A 93 8.32 6.51 -11.19
CA SER A 93 9.58 5.90 -10.75
C SER A 93 9.80 4.53 -11.39
N ILE A 94 8.76 3.70 -11.40
CA ILE A 94 8.81 2.38 -12.04
C ILE A 94 9.04 2.54 -13.55
N TRP A 95 8.26 3.41 -14.20
CA TRP A 95 8.40 3.72 -15.63
C TRP A 95 9.79 4.22 -16.00
N VAL A 96 10.33 5.19 -15.24
CA VAL A 96 11.66 5.75 -15.47
C VAL A 96 12.72 4.67 -15.32
N MET A 97 12.63 3.80 -14.32
CA MET A 97 13.60 2.73 -14.13
C MET A 97 13.55 1.69 -15.26
N PHE A 98 12.35 1.30 -15.71
CA PHE A 98 12.20 0.42 -16.88
C PHE A 98 12.72 1.06 -18.17
N ASN A 99 12.38 2.32 -18.43
CA ASN A 99 12.82 3.03 -19.62
C ASN A 99 14.33 3.28 -19.61
N LEU A 100 14.93 3.54 -18.45
CA LEU A 100 16.38 3.66 -18.32
C LEU A 100 17.06 2.31 -18.55
N ASP A 101 16.52 1.20 -18.05
CA ASP A 101 17.06 -0.14 -18.31
C ASP A 101 17.02 -0.50 -19.81
N GLU A 102 15.88 -0.23 -20.47
CA GLU A 102 15.72 -0.46 -21.92
C GLU A 102 16.57 0.47 -22.79
N ASN A 103 16.78 1.72 -22.37
CA ASN A 103 17.46 2.74 -23.16
C ASN A 103 18.94 2.94 -22.76
N MET A 104 19.45 2.14 -21.83
CA MET A 104 20.88 2.07 -21.52
C MET A 104 21.52 0.98 -22.38
N MET A 105 22.60 1.34 -23.08
CA MET A 105 23.37 0.38 -23.88
C MET A 105 23.79 -0.80 -23.01
N PRO A 106 23.75 -2.03 -23.55
CA PRO A 106 24.12 -3.20 -22.79
C PRO A 106 25.52 -3.04 -22.21
N ALA A 107 25.66 -3.21 -20.88
CA ALA A 107 26.94 -3.10 -20.19
C ALA A 107 28.04 -4.01 -20.81
N HIS A 108 27.64 -5.07 -21.52
CA HIS A 108 28.56 -5.97 -22.21
C HIS A 108 29.32 -5.30 -23.38
N GLU A 109 28.71 -4.37 -24.13
CA GLU A 109 29.40 -3.71 -25.25
C GLU A 109 30.44 -2.68 -24.80
N GLN A 110 30.22 -2.02 -23.65
CA GLN A 110 31.22 -1.08 -23.10
C GLN A 110 32.48 -1.79 -22.61
N ILE A 111 32.34 -2.96 -21.97
CA ILE A 111 33.48 -3.72 -21.44
C ILE A 111 34.35 -4.28 -22.58
N GLU A 112 33.76 -4.76 -23.67
CA GLU A 112 34.53 -5.24 -24.83
C GLU A 112 35.25 -4.11 -25.57
N ARG A 113 34.62 -2.93 -25.68
CA ARG A 113 35.21 -1.78 -26.37
C ARG A 113 36.42 -1.19 -25.62
N VAL A 114 36.39 -1.18 -24.28
CA VAL A 114 37.52 -0.73 -23.44
C VAL A 114 38.66 -1.76 -23.43
N ARG A 115 38.34 -3.06 -23.46
CA ARG A 115 39.34 -4.15 -23.52
C ARG A 115 40.12 -4.18 -24.84
N ASN A 116 39.53 -3.70 -25.94
CA ASN A 116 40.14 -3.65 -27.27
C ASN A 116 40.73 -2.28 -27.65
N LEU A 117 40.98 -1.39 -26.68
CA LEU A 117 41.79 -0.20 -26.92
C LEU A 117 43.27 -0.62 -27.12
N PRO A 118 43.97 -0.08 -28.13
CA PRO A 118 45.36 -0.44 -28.43
C PRO A 118 46.35 -0.01 -27.33
#